data_AF-A0A8J4WQI1-F1
#
_entry.id   AF-A0A8J4WQI1-F1
#
_cell.length_a   1.000
_cell.length_b   1.000
_cell.length_c   1.000
_cell.angle_alpha   90.00
_cell.angle_beta   90.00
_cell.angle_gamma   90.00
#
_symmetry.space_group_name_H-M   'P 1'
#
loop_
_entity.id
_entity.type
_entity.pdbx_description
1 polymer ?
#
loop_
_entity_poly.entity_id
_entity_poly.type
_entity_poly.pdbx_seq_one_letter_code
_entity_poly.pdbx_strand_id
1 'polypeptide(L)'
;KPKPELTSSLKGDVLSGNSVTLTCTLNTQSTGWKFYWNTSTHSNETETNTNVYTITSVGESSRGGYQCRAGRGNPVYYTHYSDELWVNVT
;
A
#
# COMPACT_ATOMS: atom_id res chain seq x y z
N LYS A 1 -5.18 15.72 -8.46
CA LYS A 1 -5.91 14.79 -7.56
C LYS A 1 -5.15 14.74 -6.23
N PRO A 2 -5.74 14.36 -5.08
CA PRO A 2 -4.92 14.21 -3.86
C PRO A 2 -3.90 13.08 -4.05
N LYS A 3 -2.81 13.13 -3.29
CA LYS A 3 -1.75 12.11 -3.28
C LYS A 3 -1.72 11.48 -1.87
N PRO A 4 -1.93 10.17 -1.73
CA PRO A 4 -1.79 9.49 -0.45
C PRO A 4 -0.32 9.44 0.00
N GLU A 5 -0.14 9.38 1.31
CA GLU A 5 1.14 9.13 1.95
C GLU A 5 1.24 7.66 2.34
N LEU A 6 2.25 6.96 1.85
CA LEU A 6 2.49 5.55 2.18
C LEU A 6 3.56 5.44 3.26
N THR A 7 3.22 4.76 4.34
CA THR A 7 4.12 4.50 5.48
C THR A 7 4.16 3.02 5.79
N SER A 8 5.22 2.56 6.47
CA SER A 8 5.36 1.17 6.91
C SER A 8 5.61 1.10 8.42
N SER A 9 5.26 -0.04 9.01
CA SER A 9 5.62 -0.36 10.40
C SER A 9 7.10 -0.72 10.58
N LEU A 10 7.88 -0.73 9.49
CA LEU A 10 9.28 -1.14 9.49
C LEU A 10 10.20 -0.07 10.06
N LYS A 11 11.30 -0.51 10.66
CA LYS A 11 12.42 0.33 11.08
C LYS A 11 13.72 -0.18 10.45
N GLY A 12 13.73 -0.25 9.11
CA GLY A 12 14.81 -0.82 8.31
C GLY A 12 14.40 -2.11 7.60
N ASP A 13 15.37 -2.97 7.32
CA ASP A 13 15.14 -4.26 6.68
C ASP A 13 14.38 -5.21 7.62
N VAL A 14 13.56 -6.08 7.05
CA VAL A 14 12.74 -7.02 7.81
C VAL A 14 13.27 -8.45 7.71
N LEU A 15 13.35 -9.13 8.84
CA LEU A 15 13.70 -10.54 8.86
C LEU A 15 12.60 -11.38 8.21
N SER A 16 13.03 -12.37 7.44
CA SER A 16 12.12 -13.37 6.86
C SER A 16 11.22 -14.01 7.94
N GLY A 17 9.94 -14.17 7.64
CA GLY A 17 8.91 -14.71 8.54
C GLY A 17 8.18 -13.67 9.40
N ASN A 18 8.69 -12.43 9.49
CA ASN A 18 8.01 -11.36 10.22
C ASN A 18 6.84 -10.78 9.41
N SER A 19 5.96 -10.07 10.11
CA SER A 19 4.86 -9.32 9.48
C SER A 19 5.19 -7.84 9.31
N VAL A 20 4.65 -7.25 8.24
CA VAL A 20 4.80 -5.84 7.90
C VAL A 20 3.45 -5.25 7.60
N THR A 21 3.19 -4.08 8.16
CA THR A 21 1.96 -3.33 7.92
C THR A 21 2.30 -2.06 7.16
N LEU A 22 1.72 -1.93 5.97
CA LEU A 22 1.76 -0.72 5.16
C LEU A 22 0.46 0.06 5.39
N THR A 23 0.58 1.37 5.58
CA THR A 23 -0.55 2.28 5.81
C THR A 23 -0.56 3.37 4.76
N CYS A 24 -1.68 3.47 4.04
CA CYS A 24 -1.91 4.48 3.01
C CYS A 24 -2.78 5.60 3.55
N THR A 25 -2.19 6.71 3.98
CA THR A 25 -2.92 7.82 4.60
C THR A 25 -3.38 8.80 3.53
N LEU A 26 -4.68 9.11 3.52
CA LEU A 26 -5.26 10.12 2.65
C LEU A 26 -5.79 11.29 3.50
N ASN A 27 -5.05 12.40 3.51
CA ASN A 27 -5.40 13.61 4.25
C ASN A 27 -6.55 14.38 3.58
N THR A 28 -7.76 13.80 3.58
CA THR A 28 -8.97 14.44 3.06
C THR A 28 -10.10 14.29 4.08
N GLN A 29 -10.96 15.30 4.20
CA GLN A 29 -12.14 15.27 5.10
C GLN A 29 -13.29 14.39 4.55
N SER A 30 -12.99 13.48 3.62
CA SER A 30 -13.97 12.72 2.84
C SER A 30 -13.94 11.24 3.22
N THR A 31 -15.11 10.63 3.40
CA THR A 31 -15.29 9.19 3.65
C THR A 31 -15.64 8.44 2.37
N GLY A 32 -15.71 7.10 2.45
CA GLY A 32 -16.15 6.23 1.34
C GLY A 32 -15.06 5.89 0.32
N TRP A 33 -13.79 6.01 0.69
CA TRP A 33 -12.67 5.60 -0.15
C TRP A 33 -12.42 4.10 -0.05
N LYS A 34 -12.11 3.49 -1.19
CA LYS A 34 -11.45 2.20 -1.28
C LYS A 34 -9.99 2.41 -1.63
N PHE A 35 -9.12 1.51 -1.20
CA PHE A 35 -7.69 1.60 -1.43
C PHE A 35 -7.25 0.53 -2.43
N TYR A 36 -6.27 0.88 -3.24
CA TYR A 36 -5.74 0.05 -4.31
C TYR A 36 -4.23 -0.02 -4.13
N TRP A 37 -3.70 -1.24 -4.07
CA TRP A 37 -2.30 -1.51 -3.79
C TRP A 37 -1.62 -2.06 -5.03
N ASN A 38 -0.57 -1.39 -5.47
CA ASN A 38 0.31 -1.85 -6.53
C ASN A 38 1.61 -2.36 -5.90
N THR A 39 2.04 -3.55 -6.29
CA THR A 39 3.22 -4.22 -5.72
C THR A 39 4.08 -4.74 -6.86
N SER A 40 5.40 -4.69 -6.76
CA SER A 40 6.29 -5.20 -7.82
C SER A 40 6.07 -6.68 -8.16
N THR A 41 5.49 -7.47 -7.26
CA THR A 41 5.29 -8.91 -7.43
C THR A 41 3.94 -9.28 -8.06
N HIS A 42 3.02 -8.32 -8.17
CA HIS A 42 1.71 -8.53 -8.78
C HIS A 42 1.47 -7.56 -9.91
N SER A 43 1.03 -8.07 -11.07
CA SER A 43 0.71 -7.23 -12.23
C SER A 43 -0.58 -6.42 -12.08
N ASN A 44 -1.45 -6.81 -11.14
CA ASN A 44 -2.76 -6.20 -10.92
C ASN A 44 -2.82 -5.55 -9.54
N GLU A 45 -3.58 -4.46 -9.43
CA GLU A 45 -3.85 -3.83 -8.15
C GLU A 45 -4.74 -4.70 -7.27
N THR A 46 -4.45 -4.72 -5.98
CA THR A 46 -5.34 -5.32 -4.97
C THR A 46 -6.23 -4.25 -4.36
N GLU A 47 -7.55 -4.41 -4.46
CA GLU A 47 -8.53 -3.52 -3.81
C GLU A 47 -8.73 -3.93 -2.34
N THR A 48 -8.71 -2.96 -1.44
CA THR A 48 -9.02 -3.13 -0.01
C THR A 48 -10.03 -2.08 0.47
N ASN A 49 -10.88 -2.47 1.42
CA ASN A 49 -11.80 -1.54 2.09
C ASN A 49 -11.10 -0.73 3.20
N THR A 50 -9.92 -1.17 3.63
CA THR A 50 -9.10 -0.51 4.63
C THR A 50 -7.92 0.17 3.96
N ASN A 51 -7.36 1.17 4.64
CA ASN A 51 -6.14 1.86 4.22
C ASN A 51 -4.87 1.11 4.64
N VAL A 52 -4.99 -0.17 5.00
CA VAL A 52 -3.94 -0.99 5.58
C VAL A 52 -3.73 -2.22 4.71
N TYR A 53 -2.47 -2.53 4.40
CA TYR A 53 -2.04 -3.73 3.72
C TYR A 53 -1.02 -4.47 4.58
N THR A 54 -1.33 -5.71 4.95
CA THR A 54 -0.48 -6.53 5.82
C THR A 54 0.17 -7.66 5.04
N ILE A 55 1.49 -7.69 5.08
CA ILE A 55 2.30 -8.83 4.65
C ILE A 55 2.51 -9.70 5.89
N THR A 56 1.90 -10.88 5.93
CA THR A 56 1.84 -11.71 7.15
C THR A 56 3.11 -12.51 7.42
N SER A 57 3.80 -12.94 6.36
CA SER A 57 5.08 -13.64 6.43
C SER A 57 5.96 -13.14 5.30
N VAL A 58 6.89 -12.25 5.64
CA VAL A 58 7.80 -11.67 4.66
C VAL A 58 8.81 -12.73 4.21
N GLY A 59 9.08 -12.79 2.92
CA GLY A 59 10.19 -13.53 2.33
C GLY A 59 10.64 -12.85 1.05
N GLU A 60 11.51 -13.50 0.28
CA GLU A 60 12.05 -12.92 -0.97
C GLU A 60 10.96 -12.49 -1.97
N SER A 61 9.82 -13.18 -2.00
CA SER A 61 8.67 -12.80 -2.84
C SER A 61 7.91 -11.56 -2.37
N SER A 62 8.21 -11.06 -1.16
CA SER A 62 7.68 -9.81 -0.61
C SER A 62 8.65 -8.64 -0.81
N ARG A 63 9.87 -8.90 -1.31
CA ARG A 63 10.83 -7.84 -1.61
C ARG A 63 10.34 -7.04 -2.83
N GLY A 64 10.36 -5.71 -2.74
CA GLY A 64 10.04 -4.85 -3.86
C GLY A 64 9.40 -3.53 -3.49
N GLY A 65 8.98 -2.81 -4.52
CA GLY A 65 8.29 -1.53 -4.42
C GLY A 65 6.80 -1.72 -4.17
N TYR A 66 6.27 -0.90 -3.27
CA TYR A 66 4.86 -0.82 -2.93
C TYR A 66 4.36 0.60 -3.17
N GLN A 67 3.20 0.73 -3.78
CA GLN A 67 2.49 1.98 -3.96
C GLN A 67 1.02 1.79 -3.63
N CYS A 68 0.36 2.87 -3.20
CA CYS A 68 -1.07 2.87 -2.96
C CYS A 68 -1.76 4.05 -3.64
N ARG A 69 -3.04 3.87 -3.97
CA ARG A 69 -3.97 4.95 -4.33
C ARG A 69 -5.34 4.69 -3.74
N ALA A 70 -6.20 5.70 -3.77
CA ALA A 70 -7.59 5.56 -3.35
C ALA A 70 -8.56 5.82 -4.51
N GLY A 71 -9.74 5.21 -4.46
CA GLY A 71 -10.81 5.38 -5.45
C GLY A 71 -12.19 5.41 -4.80
N ARG A 72 -13.13 6.14 -5.40
CA ARG A 72 -14.54 6.17 -4.98
C ARG A 72 -15.50 6.54 -6.12
N GLY A 73 -16.78 6.26 -5.94
CA GLY A 73 -17.85 6.61 -6.89
C GLY A 73 -18.02 5.61 -8.04
N ASN A 74 -18.99 5.87 -8.91
CA ASN A 74 -19.27 5.09 -10.12
C ASN A 74 -19.62 6.05 -11.29
N PRO A 75 -18.74 6.27 -12.29
CA PRO A 75 -17.43 5.63 -12.47
C PRO A 75 -16.41 6.05 -11.40
N VAL A 76 -15.39 5.21 -11.18
CA VAL A 76 -14.43 5.39 -10.09
C VAL A 76 -13.53 6.60 -10.35
N TYR A 77 -13.53 7.56 -9.41
CA TYR A 77 -12.55 8.63 -9.34
C TYR A 77 -11.35 8.18 -8.51
N TYR A 78 -10.20 8.02 -9.17
CA TYR A 78 -8.93 7.66 -8.52
C TYR A 78 -8.10 8.88 -8.12
N THR A 79 -7.38 8.78 -7.00
CA THR A 79 -6.31 9.69 -6.60
C THR A 79 -5.04 9.50 -7.47
N HIS A 80 -3.97 10.25 -7.20
CA HIS A 80 -2.64 9.84 -7.65
C HIS A 80 -2.16 8.63 -6.83
N TYR A 81 -1.14 7.93 -7.35
CA TYR A 81 -0.36 7.00 -6.54
C TYR A 81 0.47 7.75 -5.51
N SER A 82 0.71 7.09 -4.38
CA SER A 82 1.71 7.49 -3.40
C SER A 82 3.12 7.47 -3.99
N ASP A 83 4.08 8.00 -3.25
CA ASP A 83 5.47 7.62 -3.46
C ASP A 83 5.65 6.12 -3.23
N GLU A 84 6.65 5.56 -3.91
CA GLU A 84 7.01 4.16 -3.75
C GLU A 84 7.74 3.94 -2.43
N LEU A 85 7.32 2.90 -1.70
CA LEU A 85 8.00 2.42 -0.51
C LEU A 85 8.62 1.07 -0.81
N TRP A 86 9.93 0.96 -0.58
CA TRP A 86 10.66 -0.28 -0.83
C TRP A 86 10.70 -1.16 0.42
N VAL A 87 10.31 -2.42 0.30
CA VAL A 87 10.45 -3.43 1.35
C VAL A 87 11.68 -4.29 1.04
N ASN A 88 12.64 -4.27 1.95
CA ASN A 88 13.83 -5.12 1.92
C ASN A 88 13.74 -6.23 2.94
N VAL A 89 14.24 -7.40 2.57
CA VAL A 89 14.26 -8.60 3.41
C VAL A 89 15.71 -8.96 3.75
N THR A 90 15.94 -9.40 4.98
CA THR A 90 17.22 -9.96 5.46
C THR A 90 17.06 -11.42 5.85
#